data_AF-A0A0M2GKQ7-F1
#
_entry.id   AF-A0A0M2GKQ7-F1
#
_cell.length_a   1.000
_cell.length_b   1.000
_cell.length_c   1.000
_cell.angle_alpha   90.00
_cell.angle_beta   90.00
_cell.angle_gamma   90.00
#
_symmetry.space_group_name_H-M   'P 1'
#
loop_
_entity.id
_entity.type
_entity.pdbx_description
1 polymer ?
#
loop_
_entity_poly.entity_id
_entity_poly.type
_entity_poly.pdbx_seq_one_letter_code
_entity_poly.pdbx_strand_id
1 'polypeptide(L)'
;MRRPPLRSRISFLLALLLVVAGVTGTALLIQNQRPDGVSIAGTPAAGAGSAEHTVTFRNTTDHRIWIGSTVNADGSAALTGLPTLDPGQSGTVTIPEQSGAGHWRGKFFAREGCTGEEGSTFHCAVGDCGPYADRCSTGEQPTGLAEFNFDPKDGQAPWYNVSYVNAVAAPITITPDGVTPPESGECAPAGCATDLLAACPADNLVEDQATGRPLVCVNPNRDAKTPYSDALAAKCPTAYSWSKHDTEQGNRVVYQCRACTGLTVTFHGSGDGAAAPGPGPAVTGQPGSGGAPEAAGKGVALNPVAGASEALADSGSSWYYNWASSADGVTGTAGAEFVPMIWGPGSVTDAELGQAAREGKALLGFNEPDHPGQADMSPEQALDLWPRLESTGLRLGAPAVASGADVAGGWLDRFMSGAEQRGLRVDFIPLHWYGADFGPGATDQLRGYLQAVHDRYKKPVWLTEYALTDFSRGAPRYPSEQEQTDFVRSSTEMLNGLDFVERYAWFALSKETSPTGLYDGAVPNASGRLYREAR
;
A
#
# COMPACT_ATOMS: atom_id res chain seq x y z
N MET A 1 64.68 22.56 34.04
CA MET A 1 64.11 23.32 32.91
C MET A 1 62.63 23.01 32.78
N ARG A 2 61.84 24.02 32.40
CA ARG A 2 60.39 24.19 32.55
C ARG A 2 59.54 23.18 31.74
N ARG A 3 58.42 22.74 32.31
CA ARG A 3 57.23 22.24 31.59
C ARG A 3 56.08 23.25 31.74
N PRO A 4 55.26 23.49 30.69
CA PRO A 4 53.91 24.05 30.84
C PRO A 4 52.80 23.07 30.37
N PRO A 5 51.51 23.37 30.65
CA PRO A 5 50.53 22.36 31.06
C PRO A 5 49.34 22.11 30.10
N LEU A 6 48.63 21.01 30.35
CA LEU A 6 47.32 20.64 29.78
C LEU A 6 46.19 21.50 30.38
N ARG A 7 45.17 21.83 29.56
CA ARG A 7 43.87 22.37 29.99
C ARG A 7 42.79 21.28 29.91
N SER A 8 42.13 21.05 31.04
CA SER A 8 40.86 20.33 31.20
C SER A 8 39.70 21.34 31.28
N ARG A 9 38.50 20.97 30.79
CA ARG A 9 37.25 21.70 31.06
C ARG A 9 36.24 20.76 31.73
N ILE A 10 35.69 21.28 32.82
CA ILE A 10 34.86 20.65 33.85
C ILE A 10 33.39 21.02 33.62
N SER A 11 32.52 20.04 33.87
CA SER A 11 31.06 20.10 33.99
C SER A 11 30.59 20.95 35.18
N PHE A 12 29.41 21.57 35.10
CA PHE A 12 28.72 22.12 36.28
C PHE A 12 27.23 21.74 36.29
N LEU A 13 26.86 21.07 37.37
CA LEU A 13 25.52 20.94 37.96
C LEU A 13 25.54 21.77 39.27
N LEU A 14 24.49 22.52 39.58
CA LEU A 14 23.76 22.43 40.87
C LEU A 14 22.57 23.43 40.95
N ALA A 15 21.62 23.09 41.83
CA ALA A 15 20.27 23.60 41.99
C ALA A 15 20.06 24.43 43.29
N LEU A 16 18.77 24.81 43.51
CA LEU A 16 18.07 25.26 44.75
C LEU A 16 18.17 26.77 45.14
N LEU A 17 17.16 27.48 45.68
CA LEU A 17 15.99 27.15 46.52
C LEU A 17 14.96 28.34 46.61
N LEU A 18 13.72 28.05 47.04
CA LEU A 18 12.51 28.88 47.28
C LEU A 18 12.61 30.09 48.25
N VAL A 19 11.68 31.08 48.15
CA VAL A 19 10.86 31.65 49.27
C VAL A 19 9.51 32.25 48.78
N VAL A 20 8.46 32.04 49.59
CA VAL A 20 7.03 32.45 49.50
C VAL A 20 6.76 33.81 50.19
N ALA A 21 5.81 34.62 49.70
CA ALA A 21 4.84 35.42 50.51
C ALA A 21 3.87 36.22 49.62
N GLY A 22 2.56 36.16 49.93
CA GLY A 22 1.49 36.90 49.27
C GLY A 22 1.16 38.25 49.92
N VAL A 23 0.30 39.04 49.27
CA VAL A 23 -0.46 40.15 49.88
C VAL A 23 -1.84 40.28 49.21
N THR A 24 -2.86 40.38 50.05
CA THR A 24 -4.29 40.59 49.80
C THR A 24 -4.69 42.07 49.69
N GLY A 25 -5.84 42.34 49.06
CA GLY A 25 -6.64 43.58 49.18
C GLY A 25 -6.69 44.38 47.87
N THR A 26 -7.82 44.84 47.33
CA THR A 26 -9.01 45.39 47.99
C THR A 26 -10.17 45.42 46.98
N ALA A 27 -11.40 45.14 47.43
CA ALA A 27 -12.63 45.34 46.67
C ALA A 27 -13.20 46.76 46.89
N LEU A 28 -13.81 47.33 45.86
CA LEU A 28 -14.74 48.46 45.99
C LEU A 28 -15.90 48.26 45.01
N LEU A 29 -17.10 48.15 45.58
CA LEU A 29 -18.41 48.08 44.93
C LEU A 29 -18.94 49.49 44.69
N ILE A 30 -19.48 49.78 43.51
CA ILE A 30 -20.57 50.76 43.32
C ILE A 30 -21.55 50.19 42.28
N GLN A 31 -22.80 50.02 42.69
CA GLN A 31 -23.97 49.76 41.84
C GLN A 31 -24.43 51.07 41.17
N ASN A 32 -24.96 51.03 39.95
CA ASN A 32 -26.41 50.95 39.65
C ASN A 32 -26.78 51.52 38.24
N GLN A 33 -27.90 51.01 37.69
CA GLN A 33 -28.75 51.54 36.59
C GLN A 33 -28.57 51.03 35.13
N ARG A 34 -29.67 50.43 34.63
CA ARG A 34 -30.14 50.35 33.21
C ARG A 34 -31.17 51.49 32.99
N PRO A 35 -31.53 51.94 31.76
CA PRO A 35 -31.74 51.16 30.53
C PRO A 35 -31.37 51.86 29.19
N ASP A 36 -31.79 51.21 28.09
CA ASP A 36 -31.88 51.64 26.68
C ASP A 36 -30.67 51.41 25.77
N GLY A 37 -30.94 50.66 24.69
CA GLY A 37 -29.98 49.90 23.92
C GLY A 37 -29.33 50.64 22.76
N VAL A 38 -28.17 50.13 22.37
CA VAL A 38 -27.65 50.12 21.00
C VAL A 38 -26.88 48.80 20.84
N SER A 39 -27.24 48.05 19.80
CA SER A 39 -26.56 46.83 19.36
C SER A 39 -25.14 47.15 18.89
N ILE A 40 -24.11 46.62 19.57
CA ILE A 40 -22.76 46.53 19.03
C ILE A 40 -22.20 45.15 19.39
N ALA A 41 -21.93 44.37 18.34
CA ALA A 41 -21.11 43.16 18.26
C ALA A 41 -20.91 42.39 19.57
N GLY A 42 -21.67 41.31 19.73
CA GLY A 42 -21.40 40.32 20.74
C GLY A 42 -20.00 39.74 20.55
N THR A 43 -19.19 39.81 21.60
CA THR A 43 -18.21 38.77 21.87
C THR A 43 -18.97 37.67 22.60
N PRO A 44 -19.24 36.48 22.01
CA PRO A 44 -19.50 35.34 22.83
C PRO A 44 -18.19 35.03 23.55
N ALA A 45 -18.30 34.94 24.87
CA ALA A 45 -17.31 34.32 25.72
C ALA A 45 -16.86 32.97 25.12
N ALA A 46 -15.59 32.64 25.32
CA ALA A 46 -15.08 31.29 25.14
C ALA A 46 -16.04 30.29 25.82
N GLY A 47 -16.57 29.35 25.04
CA GLY A 47 -17.56 28.39 25.52
C GLY A 47 -17.83 27.29 24.49
N ALA A 48 -17.47 26.07 24.89
CA ALA A 48 -17.54 24.79 24.17
C ALA A 48 -16.39 24.55 23.17
N GLY A 49 -15.33 23.86 23.62
CA GLY A 49 -14.60 23.01 22.70
C GLY A 49 -15.63 22.07 22.07
N SER A 50 -15.70 22.00 20.74
CA SER A 50 -16.63 21.08 20.08
C SER A 50 -16.39 19.69 20.63
N ALA A 51 -17.45 18.98 21.02
CA ALA A 51 -17.29 17.57 21.34
C ALA A 51 -16.67 16.88 20.12
N GLU A 52 -15.65 16.07 20.34
CA GLU A 52 -15.06 15.24 19.29
C GLU A 52 -16.16 14.35 18.68
N HIS A 53 -16.14 14.21 17.36
CA HIS A 53 -17.11 13.37 16.67
C HIS A 53 -16.91 11.91 17.07
N THR A 54 -17.98 11.13 16.94
CA THR A 54 -17.94 9.69 17.16
C THR A 54 -18.19 8.93 15.87
N VAL A 55 -17.57 7.77 15.74
CA VAL A 55 -17.87 6.82 14.68
C VAL A 55 -18.37 5.52 15.32
N THR A 56 -19.61 5.15 15.00
CA THR A 56 -20.22 3.91 15.47
C THR A 56 -20.15 2.87 14.37
N PHE A 57 -19.55 1.73 14.65
CA PHE A 57 -19.49 0.59 13.74
C PHE A 57 -20.63 -0.37 14.05
N ARG A 58 -21.25 -0.93 13.02
CA ARG A 58 -22.29 -1.95 13.13
C ARG A 58 -21.98 -3.13 12.23
N ASN A 59 -21.99 -4.32 12.81
CA ASN A 59 -21.83 -5.57 12.07
C ASN A 59 -23.20 -6.17 11.76
N THR A 60 -23.54 -6.26 10.47
CA THR A 60 -24.71 -6.98 9.98
C THR A 60 -24.36 -8.15 9.07
N THR A 61 -23.09 -8.55 9.03
CA THR A 61 -22.66 -9.79 8.40
C THR A 61 -23.06 -11.00 9.25
N ASP A 62 -22.91 -12.20 8.69
CA ASP A 62 -23.18 -13.48 9.35
C ASP A 62 -22.01 -13.98 10.22
N HIS A 63 -20.91 -13.22 10.31
CA HIS A 63 -19.68 -13.61 10.99
C HIS A 63 -19.07 -12.45 11.79
N ARG A 64 -18.04 -12.73 12.59
CA ARG A 64 -17.33 -11.72 13.37
C ARG A 64 -16.45 -10.86 12.48
N ILE A 65 -16.46 -9.55 12.71
CA ILE A 65 -15.53 -8.60 12.08
C ILE A 65 -14.65 -7.92 13.14
N TRP A 66 -13.43 -7.55 12.74
CA TRP A 66 -12.55 -6.70 13.53
C TRP A 66 -12.46 -5.35 12.83
N ILE A 67 -12.63 -4.25 13.57
CA ILE A 67 -12.53 -2.93 12.97
C ILE A 67 -11.06 -2.56 12.81
N GLY A 68 -10.64 -2.31 11.56
CA GLY A 68 -9.35 -1.73 11.23
C GLY A 68 -9.44 -0.23 11.01
N SER A 69 -8.34 0.48 11.26
CA SER A 69 -8.20 1.89 10.93
C SER A 69 -6.78 2.26 10.56
N THR A 70 -6.64 3.08 9.52
CA THR A 70 -5.37 3.69 9.11
C THR A 70 -5.60 5.19 8.88
N VAL A 71 -4.53 5.97 8.99
CA VAL A 71 -4.59 7.43 8.91
C VAL A 71 -3.72 7.96 7.78
N ASN A 72 -4.00 9.17 7.33
CA ASN A 72 -3.16 9.85 6.35
C ASN A 72 -1.80 10.21 6.97
N ALA A 73 -0.77 10.31 6.13
CA ALA A 73 0.56 10.77 6.52
C ALA A 73 0.63 12.29 6.74
N ASP A 74 -0.30 12.84 7.52
CA ASP A 74 -0.44 14.27 7.82
C ASP A 74 -0.33 14.60 9.32
N GLY A 75 0.03 13.60 10.13
CA GLY A 75 0.14 13.71 11.58
C GLY A 75 -1.15 13.33 12.33
N SER A 76 -2.19 12.87 11.63
CA SER A 76 -3.36 12.23 12.23
C SER A 76 -2.95 11.05 13.14
N ALA A 77 -3.59 10.92 14.30
CA ALA A 77 -3.25 9.90 15.28
C ALA A 77 -3.85 8.53 14.92
N ALA A 78 -3.01 7.49 14.86
CA ALA A 78 -3.47 6.11 14.72
C ALA A 78 -4.32 5.69 15.93
N LEU A 79 -5.40 4.97 15.67
CA LEU A 79 -6.35 4.53 16.70
C LEU A 79 -5.97 3.14 17.25
N THR A 80 -6.22 2.95 18.54
CA THR A 80 -6.09 1.68 19.25
C THR A 80 -7.36 1.39 20.05
N GLY A 81 -7.52 0.16 20.55
CA GLY A 81 -8.75 -0.25 21.23
C GLY A 81 -9.97 -0.31 20.30
N LEU A 82 -9.77 -0.52 19.00
CA LEU A 82 -10.85 -0.68 18.02
C LEU A 82 -11.69 -1.93 18.33
N PRO A 83 -13.01 -1.87 18.16
CA PRO A 83 -13.88 -2.95 18.59
C PRO A 83 -13.79 -4.18 17.67
N THR A 84 -13.95 -5.34 18.28
CA THR A 84 -14.31 -6.59 17.59
C THR A 84 -15.82 -6.78 17.74
N LEU A 85 -16.51 -7.08 16.64
CA LEU A 85 -17.98 -7.11 16.60
C LEU A 85 -18.47 -8.47 16.09
N ASP A 86 -19.17 -9.22 16.95
CA ASP A 86 -19.98 -10.37 16.52
C ASP A 86 -21.21 -9.92 15.72
N PRO A 87 -21.86 -10.81 14.95
CA PRO A 87 -23.08 -10.48 14.21
C PRO A 87 -24.13 -9.76 15.06
N GLY A 88 -24.62 -8.62 14.55
CA GLY A 88 -25.62 -7.78 15.22
C GLY A 88 -25.06 -6.83 16.28
N GLN A 89 -23.76 -6.87 16.59
CA GLN A 89 -23.14 -5.96 17.55
C GLN A 89 -22.77 -4.61 16.93
N SER A 90 -22.59 -3.63 17.82
CA SER A 90 -22.07 -2.31 17.51
C SER A 90 -21.00 -1.88 18.52
N GLY A 91 -20.10 -1.02 18.08
CA GLY A 91 -19.08 -0.40 18.93
C GLY A 91 -18.79 1.02 18.46
N THR A 92 -18.47 1.92 19.38
CA THR A 92 -18.27 3.35 19.07
C THR A 92 -16.87 3.77 19.47
N VAL A 93 -16.24 4.59 18.62
CA VAL A 93 -14.96 5.24 18.90
C VAL A 93 -15.12 6.76 18.83
N THR A 94 -14.35 7.47 19.65
CA THR A 94 -14.23 8.93 19.57
C THR A 94 -13.04 9.29 18.68
N ILE A 95 -13.23 10.23 17.75
CA ILE A 95 -12.20 10.65 16.81
C ILE A 95 -11.34 11.75 17.44
N PRO A 96 -10.00 11.58 17.52
CA PRO A 96 -9.11 12.45 18.28
C PRO A 96 -8.76 13.75 17.52
N GLU A 97 -9.78 14.50 17.09
CA GLU A 97 -9.67 15.72 16.26
C GLU A 97 -8.87 16.84 16.92
N GLN A 98 -8.81 16.87 18.25
CA GLN A 98 -8.13 17.92 18.99
C GLN A 98 -6.75 17.49 19.50
N SER A 99 -6.42 16.21 19.35
CA SER A 99 -5.14 15.63 19.76
C SER A 99 -4.15 15.59 18.60
N GLY A 100 -2.87 15.38 18.89
CA GLY A 100 -1.83 15.26 17.85
C GLY A 100 -1.76 16.49 16.94
N ALA A 101 -2.01 16.30 15.64
CA ALA A 101 -1.96 17.35 14.63
C ALA A 101 -3.16 18.34 14.66
N GLY A 102 -4.11 18.17 15.59
CA GLY A 102 -5.29 19.03 15.72
C GLY A 102 -6.28 18.87 14.56
N HIS A 103 -6.30 17.66 13.99
CA HIS A 103 -7.26 17.14 13.02
C HIS A 103 -7.14 15.61 12.98
N TRP A 104 -8.12 14.94 12.37
CA TRP A 104 -7.99 13.52 12.04
C TRP A 104 -8.49 13.24 10.61
N ARG A 105 -7.64 12.62 9.80
CA ARG A 105 -7.96 12.10 8.48
C ARG A 105 -7.57 10.64 8.40
N GLY A 106 -8.52 9.81 8.03
CA GLY A 106 -8.29 8.38 8.00
C GLY A 106 -9.49 7.63 7.52
N LYS A 107 -9.37 6.31 7.63
CA LYS A 107 -10.33 5.36 7.11
C LYS A 107 -10.54 4.24 8.10
N PHE A 108 -11.73 3.64 8.00
CA PHE A 108 -12.13 2.45 8.73
C PHE A 108 -12.55 1.36 7.75
N PHE A 109 -12.35 0.12 8.13
CA PHE A 109 -12.69 -1.04 7.31
C PHE A 109 -12.96 -2.26 8.18
N ALA A 110 -13.69 -3.22 7.63
CA ALA A 110 -13.88 -4.52 8.24
C ALA A 110 -12.71 -5.43 7.89
N ARG A 111 -12.18 -6.11 8.91
CA ARG A 111 -11.28 -7.24 8.76
C ARG A 111 -12.08 -8.50 9.04
N GLU A 112 -11.96 -9.49 8.17
CA GLU A 112 -12.77 -10.71 8.20
C GLU A 112 -11.88 -11.95 8.24
N GLY A 113 -12.40 -13.03 8.83
CA GLY A 113 -11.67 -14.30 8.91
C GLY A 113 -10.40 -14.23 9.75
N CYS A 114 -10.34 -13.38 10.77
CA CYS A 114 -9.13 -13.21 11.57
C CYS A 114 -8.88 -14.40 12.52
N THR A 115 -7.63 -14.86 12.55
CA THR A 115 -7.17 -15.96 13.40
C THR A 115 -5.76 -15.69 13.93
N GLY A 116 -5.30 -16.49 14.90
CA GLY A 116 -3.96 -16.37 15.49
C GLY A 116 -3.93 -15.58 16.80
N GLU A 117 -2.73 -15.37 17.31
CA GLU A 117 -2.45 -14.73 18.61
C GLU A 117 -2.05 -13.26 18.44
N GLU A 118 -2.70 -12.37 19.20
CA GLU A 118 -2.38 -10.94 19.20
C GLU A 118 -0.92 -10.66 19.56
N GLY A 119 -0.29 -9.74 18.83
CA GLY A 119 1.11 -9.37 18.94
C GLY A 119 2.08 -10.35 18.29
N SER A 120 1.61 -11.46 17.71
CA SER A 120 2.46 -12.43 17.02
C SER A 120 1.88 -12.90 15.69
N THR A 121 0.90 -13.79 15.71
CA THR A 121 0.39 -14.55 14.56
C THR A 121 -1.00 -14.12 14.11
N PHE A 122 -1.60 -13.13 14.78
CA PHE A 122 -2.89 -12.59 14.40
C PHE A 122 -2.85 -12.06 12.96
N HIS A 123 -3.77 -12.55 12.12
CA HIS A 123 -3.91 -12.14 10.72
C HIS A 123 -5.35 -12.32 10.29
N CYS A 124 -5.77 -11.59 9.26
CA CYS A 124 -7.11 -11.66 8.68
C CYS A 124 -7.06 -12.11 7.22
N ALA A 125 -8.10 -12.81 6.76
CA ALA A 125 -8.21 -13.21 5.36
C ALA A 125 -8.54 -12.02 4.44
N VAL A 126 -9.29 -11.05 4.97
CA VAL A 126 -9.70 -9.83 4.27
C VAL A 126 -9.37 -8.63 5.15
N GLY A 127 -8.88 -7.55 4.53
CA GLY A 127 -8.60 -6.30 5.23
C GLY A 127 -7.51 -6.40 6.30
N ASP A 128 -6.59 -7.37 6.21
CA ASP A 128 -5.53 -7.48 7.22
C ASP A 128 -4.72 -6.19 7.34
N CYS A 129 -4.30 -5.86 8.56
CA CYS A 129 -3.56 -4.63 8.82
C CYS A 129 -2.54 -4.77 9.96
N GLY A 130 -2.08 -6.00 10.21
CA GLY A 130 -1.04 -6.31 11.19
C GLY A 130 -1.52 -7.16 12.37
N PRO A 131 -0.59 -7.49 13.29
CA PRO A 131 -0.73 -8.58 14.24
C PRO A 131 -1.55 -8.23 15.48
N TYR A 132 -2.34 -7.15 15.46
CA TYR A 132 -3.14 -6.73 16.61
C TYR A 132 -4.61 -6.73 16.22
N ALA A 133 -5.48 -7.24 17.11
CA ALA A 133 -6.91 -7.29 16.85
C ALA A 133 -7.58 -5.91 16.98
N ASP A 134 -7.03 -5.04 17.82
CA ASP A 134 -7.63 -3.77 18.24
C ASP A 134 -7.00 -2.53 17.58
N ARG A 135 -6.05 -2.71 16.65
CA ARG A 135 -5.36 -1.62 15.94
C ARG A 135 -4.66 -2.13 14.69
N CYS A 136 -4.40 -1.23 13.77
CA CYS A 136 -3.53 -1.50 12.63
C CYS A 136 -2.11 -1.01 12.89
N SER A 137 -1.13 -1.76 12.38
CA SER A 137 0.28 -1.38 12.36
C SER A 137 0.88 -1.42 10.95
N THR A 138 0.09 -1.81 9.95
CA THR A 138 0.42 -1.73 8.52
C THR A 138 -0.72 -1.00 7.79
N GLY A 139 -0.54 -0.75 6.49
CA GLY A 139 -1.66 -0.41 5.61
C GLY A 139 -2.67 -1.56 5.52
N GLU A 140 -3.89 -1.24 5.10
CA GLU A 140 -4.95 -2.23 4.92
C GLU A 140 -4.75 -3.06 3.64
N GLN A 141 -4.90 -4.38 3.75
CA GLN A 141 -5.06 -5.27 2.60
C GLN A 141 -6.42 -5.04 1.89
N PRO A 142 -6.63 -5.53 0.66
CA PRO A 142 -7.85 -5.27 -0.12
C PRO A 142 -9.15 -5.49 0.68
N THR A 143 -9.93 -4.41 0.80
CA THR A 143 -11.25 -4.37 1.44
C THR A 143 -11.95 -3.06 1.05
N GLY A 144 -13.24 -2.93 1.41
CA GLY A 144 -13.97 -1.68 1.27
C GLY A 144 -13.64 -0.70 2.39
N LEU A 145 -13.62 0.60 2.09
CA LEU A 145 -13.20 1.66 3.01
C LEU A 145 -14.36 2.61 3.34
N ALA A 146 -14.45 3.01 4.60
CA ALA A 146 -15.19 4.18 5.05
C ALA A 146 -14.18 5.29 5.37
N GLU A 147 -14.10 6.32 4.53
CA GLU A 147 -13.09 7.37 4.61
C GLU A 147 -13.66 8.66 5.20
N PHE A 148 -12.85 9.36 6.00
CA PHE A 148 -13.27 10.56 6.69
C PHE A 148 -12.16 11.62 6.75
N ASN A 149 -12.60 12.88 6.75
CA ASN A 149 -11.78 14.02 7.13
C ASN A 149 -12.51 14.83 8.20
N PHE A 150 -11.92 14.88 9.39
CA PHE A 150 -12.33 15.68 10.52
C PHE A 150 -11.24 16.73 10.85
N ASP A 151 -10.87 17.55 9.86
CA ASP A 151 -10.05 18.74 10.10
C ASP A 151 -10.93 19.96 10.38
N PRO A 152 -10.95 20.50 11.61
CA PRO A 152 -11.76 21.68 11.94
C PRO A 152 -11.36 22.96 11.16
N LYS A 153 -10.18 22.96 10.51
CA LYS A 153 -9.72 24.07 9.65
C LYS A 153 -10.15 23.91 8.20
N ASP A 154 -10.59 22.72 7.80
CA ASP A 154 -11.13 22.48 6.47
C ASP A 154 -12.59 22.92 6.43
N GLY A 155 -12.89 23.95 5.63
CA GLY A 155 -14.25 24.46 5.48
C GLY A 155 -15.25 23.43 4.94
N GLN A 156 -14.78 22.31 4.37
CA GLN A 156 -15.59 21.21 3.86
C GLN A 156 -15.74 20.05 4.85
N ALA A 157 -15.05 20.09 6.00
CA ALA A 157 -15.14 19.06 7.02
C ALA A 157 -16.38 19.23 7.94
N PRO A 158 -16.89 18.13 8.54
CA PRO A 158 -16.47 16.78 8.26
C PRO A 158 -17.02 16.31 6.90
N TRP A 159 -16.14 15.69 6.11
CA TRP A 159 -16.54 14.96 4.90
C TRP A 159 -16.29 13.48 5.09
N TYR A 160 -17.13 12.67 4.43
CA TYR A 160 -17.04 11.23 4.44
C TYR A 160 -17.38 10.66 3.06
N ASN A 161 -16.83 9.49 2.78
CA ASN A 161 -17.18 8.71 1.60
C ASN A 161 -17.07 7.20 1.90
N VAL A 162 -17.71 6.40 1.04
CA VAL A 162 -17.41 4.96 0.94
C VAL A 162 -16.59 4.75 -0.32
N SER A 163 -15.51 3.98 -0.21
CA SER A 163 -14.56 3.76 -1.28
C SER A 163 -14.30 2.28 -1.49
N TYR A 164 -14.68 1.81 -2.68
CA TYR A 164 -14.34 0.50 -3.24
C TYR A 164 -13.31 0.62 -4.36
N VAL A 165 -12.54 1.72 -4.33
CA VAL A 165 -11.54 2.05 -5.34
C VAL A 165 -10.52 0.93 -5.51
N ASN A 166 -10.13 0.28 -4.41
CA ASN A 166 -9.17 -0.82 -4.43
C ASN A 166 -9.86 -2.20 -4.38
N ALA A 167 -10.91 -2.36 -3.58
CA ALA A 167 -11.65 -3.61 -3.45
C ALA A 167 -12.98 -3.44 -2.69
N VAL A 168 -13.81 -4.47 -2.68
CA VAL A 168 -14.97 -4.62 -1.79
C VAL A 168 -15.05 -6.04 -1.26
N ALA A 169 -15.31 -6.20 0.04
CA ALA A 169 -15.61 -7.49 0.66
C ALA A 169 -17.01 -7.47 1.28
N ALA A 170 -17.21 -6.63 2.29
CA ALA A 170 -18.52 -6.25 2.77
C ALA A 170 -18.99 -4.92 2.15
N PRO A 171 -20.24 -4.82 1.68
CA PRO A 171 -20.86 -3.53 1.39
C PRO A 171 -20.91 -2.66 2.65
N ILE A 172 -20.72 -1.36 2.48
CA ILE A 172 -20.63 -0.36 3.53
C ILE A 172 -21.69 0.71 3.31
N THR A 173 -22.32 1.14 4.40
CA THR A 173 -23.06 2.41 4.45
C THR A 173 -22.53 3.30 5.56
N ILE A 174 -22.43 4.60 5.30
CA ILE A 174 -22.15 5.62 6.32
C ILE A 174 -23.39 6.50 6.46
N THR A 175 -23.95 6.59 7.67
CA THR A 175 -25.14 7.40 7.97
C THR A 175 -24.83 8.35 9.11
N PRO A 176 -24.96 9.68 8.92
CA PRO A 176 -24.85 10.63 10.02
C PRO A 176 -25.95 10.44 11.07
N ASP A 177 -25.56 10.48 12.35
CA ASP A 177 -26.46 10.21 13.47
C ASP A 177 -27.29 11.43 13.86
N GLY A 178 -28.56 11.22 14.20
CA GLY A 178 -29.42 12.25 14.81
C GLY A 178 -29.78 13.43 13.91
N VAL A 179 -29.44 13.37 12.62
CA VAL A 179 -29.71 14.42 11.64
C VAL A 179 -30.59 13.89 10.51
N THR A 180 -31.56 14.69 10.08
CA THR A 180 -32.34 14.40 8.87
C THR A 180 -31.71 15.17 7.71
N PRO A 181 -31.33 14.52 6.60
CA PRO A 181 -30.71 15.21 5.47
C PRO A 181 -31.60 16.35 4.96
N PRO A 182 -31.14 17.62 4.94
CA PRO A 182 -31.86 18.71 4.30
C PRO A 182 -31.99 18.49 2.78
N GLU A 183 -32.88 19.24 2.12
CA GLU A 183 -33.08 19.15 0.65
C GLU A 183 -31.81 19.48 -0.16
N SER A 184 -30.84 20.19 0.42
CA SER A 184 -29.50 20.39 -0.15
C SER A 184 -28.70 19.09 -0.31
N GLY A 185 -29.15 18.01 0.33
CA GLY A 185 -28.51 16.71 0.38
C GLY A 185 -27.30 16.64 1.31
N GLU A 186 -27.01 17.67 2.11
CA GLU A 186 -26.05 17.57 3.21
C GLU A 186 -26.47 16.42 4.16
N CYS A 187 -25.51 15.76 4.81
CA CYS A 187 -25.77 14.64 5.70
C CYS A 187 -26.45 13.40 5.08
N ALA A 188 -26.48 13.28 3.75
CA ALA A 188 -27.05 12.12 3.08
C ALA A 188 -26.18 10.85 3.26
N PRO A 189 -26.79 9.65 3.37
CA PRO A 189 -26.03 8.41 3.50
C PRO A 189 -25.07 8.18 2.33
N ALA A 190 -23.87 7.69 2.61
CA ALA A 190 -22.89 7.24 1.61
C ALA A 190 -22.90 5.71 1.50
N GLY A 191 -22.56 5.18 0.32
CA GLY A 191 -22.52 3.74 0.08
C GLY A 191 -23.90 3.06 -0.03
N CYS A 192 -23.90 1.74 0.10
CA CYS A 192 -25.08 0.89 -0.12
C CYS A 192 -24.98 -0.44 0.65
N ALA A 193 -26.12 -1.10 0.84
CA ALA A 193 -26.22 -2.41 1.49
C ALA A 193 -26.37 -3.58 0.49
N THR A 194 -26.29 -3.31 -0.81
CA THR A 194 -26.44 -4.32 -1.87
C THR A 194 -25.23 -5.26 -1.87
N ASP A 195 -25.44 -6.56 -2.05
CA ASP A 195 -24.35 -7.51 -2.24
C ASP A 195 -23.53 -7.18 -3.50
N LEU A 196 -22.30 -6.70 -3.29
CA LEU A 196 -21.41 -6.28 -4.37
C LEU A 196 -20.51 -7.43 -4.85
N LEU A 197 -20.32 -8.48 -4.04
CA LEU A 197 -19.57 -9.66 -4.47
C LEU A 197 -20.34 -10.44 -5.54
N ALA A 198 -21.68 -10.49 -5.46
CA ALA A 198 -22.52 -11.06 -6.52
C ALA A 198 -22.49 -10.29 -7.85
N ALA A 199 -22.07 -9.02 -7.83
CA ALA A 199 -21.88 -8.20 -9.02
C ALA A 199 -20.42 -8.16 -9.49
N CYS A 200 -19.51 -8.80 -8.76
CA CYS A 200 -18.11 -8.85 -9.09
C CYS A 200 -17.90 -9.59 -10.43
N PRO A 201 -17.14 -9.02 -11.38
CA PRO A 201 -16.66 -9.80 -12.51
C PRO A 201 -15.86 -11.00 -12.01
N ALA A 202 -16.04 -12.17 -12.63
CA ALA A 202 -15.41 -13.41 -12.18
C ALA A 202 -13.88 -13.29 -12.06
N ASP A 203 -13.24 -12.60 -13.02
CA ASP A 203 -11.78 -12.40 -13.04
C ASP A 203 -11.27 -11.49 -11.90
N ASN A 204 -12.18 -10.81 -11.19
CA ASN A 204 -11.85 -9.91 -10.09
C ASN A 204 -12.27 -10.46 -8.73
N LEU A 205 -12.93 -11.62 -8.70
CA LEU A 205 -13.44 -12.23 -7.49
C LEU A 205 -12.40 -13.19 -6.90
N VAL A 206 -11.98 -12.91 -5.67
CA VAL A 206 -11.15 -13.82 -4.87
C VAL A 206 -12.07 -14.67 -4.00
N GLU A 207 -11.90 -15.98 -4.07
CA GLU A 207 -12.67 -16.97 -3.31
C GLU A 207 -11.81 -17.66 -2.24
N ASP A 208 -12.44 -18.05 -1.14
CA ASP A 208 -11.86 -18.90 -0.12
C ASP A 208 -11.57 -20.28 -0.69
N GLN A 209 -10.30 -20.68 -0.69
CA GLN A 209 -9.86 -21.93 -1.31
C GLN A 209 -10.43 -23.19 -0.63
N ALA A 210 -10.85 -23.09 0.64
CA ALA A 210 -11.39 -24.23 1.39
C ALA A 210 -12.89 -24.43 1.16
N THR A 211 -13.63 -23.34 0.95
CA THR A 211 -15.09 -23.34 0.91
C THR A 211 -15.67 -22.91 -0.44
N GLY A 212 -14.87 -22.32 -1.32
CA GLY A 212 -15.30 -21.69 -2.57
C GLY A 212 -16.17 -20.45 -2.36
N ARG A 213 -16.22 -19.90 -1.13
CA ARG A 213 -17.02 -18.71 -0.86
C ARG A 213 -16.31 -17.45 -1.39
N PRO A 214 -17.03 -16.53 -2.05
CA PRO A 214 -16.50 -15.20 -2.36
C PRO A 214 -15.97 -14.50 -1.10
N LEU A 215 -14.74 -14.00 -1.13
CA LEU A 215 -14.10 -13.27 -0.04
C LEU A 215 -14.01 -11.77 -0.32
N VAL A 216 -13.42 -11.42 -1.47
CA VAL A 216 -13.17 -10.02 -1.82
C VAL A 216 -13.15 -9.87 -3.33
N CYS A 217 -13.77 -8.81 -3.83
CA CYS A 217 -13.70 -8.40 -5.22
C CYS A 217 -12.66 -7.29 -5.34
N VAL A 218 -11.59 -7.52 -6.10
CA VAL A 218 -10.43 -6.61 -6.18
C VAL A 218 -10.47 -5.82 -7.48
N ASN A 219 -10.33 -4.49 -7.39
CA ASN A 219 -10.29 -3.65 -8.58
C ASN A 219 -8.95 -3.85 -9.30
N PRO A 220 -8.96 -4.26 -10.59
CA PRO A 220 -7.72 -4.48 -11.32
C PRO A 220 -7.01 -3.18 -11.68
N ASN A 221 -7.72 -2.04 -11.70
CA ASN A 221 -7.12 -0.74 -11.88
C ASN A 221 -7.94 0.33 -11.15
N ARG A 222 -7.36 0.85 -10.06
CA ARG A 222 -8.00 1.88 -9.26
C ARG A 222 -8.13 3.23 -9.97
N ASP A 223 -7.27 3.53 -10.93
CA ASP A 223 -7.13 4.86 -11.56
C ASP A 223 -7.77 4.97 -12.95
N ALA A 224 -8.43 3.90 -13.40
CA ALA A 224 -9.20 3.83 -14.63
C ALA A 224 -10.57 3.18 -14.39
N LYS A 225 -11.51 3.42 -15.32
CA LYS A 225 -12.74 2.64 -15.36
C LYS A 225 -12.45 1.23 -15.87
N THR A 226 -13.05 0.25 -15.19
CA THR A 226 -12.92 -1.17 -15.44
C THR A 226 -14.31 -1.83 -15.39
N PRO A 227 -14.48 -3.06 -15.91
CA PRO A 227 -15.70 -3.82 -15.70
C PRO A 227 -16.08 -3.96 -14.22
N TYR A 228 -15.08 -4.06 -13.33
CA TYR A 228 -15.28 -3.99 -11.88
C TYR A 228 -15.91 -2.66 -11.48
N SER A 229 -15.31 -1.52 -11.84
CA SER A 229 -15.77 -0.22 -11.36
C SER A 229 -17.16 0.12 -11.92
N ASP A 230 -17.45 -0.30 -13.15
CA ASP A 230 -18.74 -0.14 -13.80
C ASP A 230 -19.81 -1.01 -13.13
N ALA A 231 -19.49 -2.29 -12.83
CA ALA A 231 -20.41 -3.19 -12.14
C ALA A 231 -20.77 -2.69 -10.74
N LEU A 232 -19.76 -2.23 -9.97
CA LEU A 232 -19.97 -1.68 -8.64
C LEU A 232 -20.71 -0.34 -8.69
N ALA A 233 -20.35 0.57 -9.60
CA ALA A 233 -21.05 1.86 -9.74
C ALA A 233 -22.53 1.67 -10.09
N ALA A 234 -22.86 0.67 -10.92
CA ALA A 234 -24.23 0.34 -11.27
C ALA A 234 -25.04 -0.17 -10.06
N LYS A 235 -24.40 -0.83 -9.08
CA LYS A 235 -25.05 -1.36 -7.87
C LYS A 235 -24.99 -0.41 -6.68
N CYS A 236 -24.00 0.49 -6.66
CA CYS A 236 -23.67 1.37 -5.56
C CYS A 236 -23.21 2.76 -6.05
N PRO A 237 -24.10 3.55 -6.69
CA PRO A 237 -23.72 4.82 -7.31
C PRO A 237 -23.29 5.92 -6.32
N THR A 238 -23.49 5.67 -5.02
CA THR A 238 -23.18 6.58 -3.90
C THR A 238 -21.82 6.30 -3.25
N ALA A 239 -21.00 5.43 -3.86
CA ALA A 239 -19.64 5.10 -3.42
C ALA A 239 -18.63 5.29 -4.56
N TYR A 240 -17.36 5.54 -4.22
CA TYR A 240 -16.28 5.45 -5.19
C TYR A 240 -16.09 3.99 -5.62
N SER A 241 -15.99 3.75 -6.92
CA SER A 241 -15.57 2.45 -7.47
C SER A 241 -14.23 2.54 -8.22
N TRP A 242 -13.69 3.75 -8.38
CA TRP A 242 -12.38 4.08 -8.97
C TRP A 242 -12.01 5.54 -8.59
N SER A 243 -10.75 5.94 -8.76
CA SER A 243 -10.16 7.11 -8.09
C SER A 243 -10.62 8.48 -8.58
N LYS A 244 -11.19 8.56 -9.79
CA LYS A 244 -11.74 9.82 -10.34
C LYS A 244 -13.25 9.74 -10.56
N HIS A 245 -13.94 8.88 -9.81
CA HIS A 245 -15.39 8.69 -9.94
C HIS A 245 -16.19 9.99 -9.72
N ASP A 246 -15.67 10.88 -8.88
CA ASP A 246 -16.19 12.22 -8.60
C ASP A 246 -15.97 13.25 -9.72
N THR A 247 -15.04 13.00 -10.65
CA THR A 247 -14.78 13.90 -11.78
C THR A 247 -15.83 13.79 -12.88
N GLU A 248 -16.66 12.75 -12.84
CA GLU A 248 -17.72 12.55 -13.82
C GLU A 248 -18.97 13.33 -13.47
N GLN A 249 -19.53 13.99 -14.47
CA GLN A 249 -20.69 14.85 -14.30
C GLN A 249 -21.88 14.06 -13.76
N GLY A 250 -22.43 14.54 -12.64
CA GLY A 250 -23.63 13.96 -12.01
C GLY A 250 -23.34 12.94 -10.93
N ASN A 251 -22.09 12.49 -10.79
CA ASN A 251 -21.72 11.58 -9.71
C ASN A 251 -21.61 12.32 -8.38
N ARG A 252 -22.06 11.64 -7.33
CA ARG A 252 -21.97 12.12 -5.96
C ARG A 252 -21.47 11.00 -5.06
N VAL A 253 -20.19 11.07 -4.76
CA VAL A 253 -19.47 10.03 -4.00
C VAL A 253 -18.79 10.56 -2.74
N VAL A 254 -18.75 11.88 -2.55
CA VAL A 254 -18.31 12.54 -1.30
C VAL A 254 -19.48 13.30 -0.69
N TYR A 255 -19.57 13.21 0.63
CA TYR A 255 -20.66 13.78 1.41
C TYR A 255 -20.08 14.63 2.54
N GLN A 256 -20.84 15.65 2.95
CA GLN A 256 -20.49 16.53 4.07
C GLN A 256 -21.62 16.53 5.08
N CYS A 257 -21.30 16.71 6.35
CA CYS A 257 -22.31 16.90 7.37
C CYS A 257 -21.81 17.74 8.55
N ARG A 258 -21.96 19.06 8.48
CA ARG A 258 -21.43 19.96 9.52
C ARG A 258 -22.24 19.91 10.82
N ALA A 259 -23.47 19.41 10.76
CA ALA A 259 -24.38 19.36 11.87
C ALA A 259 -24.34 18.02 12.65
N CYS A 260 -23.68 16.98 12.14
CA CYS A 260 -23.60 15.72 12.86
C CYS A 260 -22.58 15.80 13.99
N THR A 261 -22.86 15.07 15.06
CA THR A 261 -21.91 14.81 16.16
C THR A 261 -21.41 13.36 16.16
N GLY A 262 -21.97 12.53 15.28
CA GLY A 262 -21.61 11.12 15.12
C GLY A 262 -22.01 10.59 13.74
N LEU A 263 -21.32 9.55 13.29
CA LEU A 263 -21.65 8.81 12.07
C LEU A 263 -21.65 7.30 12.36
N THR A 264 -22.63 6.60 11.82
CA THR A 264 -22.70 5.15 11.87
C THR A 264 -22.19 4.53 10.57
N VAL A 265 -21.12 3.74 10.65
CA VAL A 265 -20.60 2.85 9.59
C VAL A 265 -21.21 1.46 9.79
N THR A 266 -21.96 0.97 8.82
CA THR A 266 -22.50 -0.41 8.83
C THR A 266 -21.83 -1.24 7.77
N PHE A 267 -21.31 -2.41 8.17
CA PHE A 267 -20.81 -3.45 7.28
C PHE A 267 -21.93 -4.49 7.08
N HIS A 268 -22.30 -4.73 5.83
CA HIS A 268 -23.42 -5.58 5.43
C HIS A 268 -22.96 -6.96 4.98
N GLY A 269 -23.72 -8.00 5.32
CA GLY A 269 -23.50 -9.33 4.76
C GLY A 269 -24.12 -9.49 3.37
N SER A 270 -23.49 -10.27 2.51
CA SER A 270 -24.09 -10.80 1.28
C SER A 270 -25.20 -11.80 1.65
N GLY A 271 -26.47 -11.51 1.31
CA GLY A 271 -27.62 -12.27 1.80
C GLY A 271 -27.71 -13.75 1.35
N ASP A 272 -27.85 -14.64 2.35
CA ASP A 272 -28.28 -16.06 2.42
C ASP A 272 -28.42 -16.97 1.17
N GLY A 273 -27.64 -18.07 1.16
CA GLY A 273 -28.18 -19.44 1.22
C GLY A 273 -28.01 -20.39 0.01
N ALA A 274 -27.03 -21.31 0.07
CA ALA A 274 -27.19 -22.74 -0.29
C ALA A 274 -25.95 -23.58 0.03
N ALA A 275 -26.19 -24.83 0.38
CA ALA A 275 -25.28 -25.81 0.98
C ALA A 275 -24.18 -26.36 0.06
N ALA A 276 -23.13 -26.90 0.70
CA ALA A 276 -22.06 -27.70 0.11
C ALA A 276 -22.57 -28.92 -0.68
N PRO A 277 -21.74 -29.45 -1.61
CA PRO A 277 -21.37 -30.86 -1.50
C PRO A 277 -19.91 -31.21 -1.89
N GLY A 278 -19.26 -32.02 -1.05
CA GLY A 278 -18.59 -33.30 -1.40
C GLY A 278 -17.28 -33.33 -2.23
N PRO A 279 -16.26 -34.12 -1.83
CA PRO A 279 -14.93 -34.11 -2.46
C PRO A 279 -14.72 -35.16 -3.57
N GLY A 280 -13.84 -34.83 -4.53
CA GLY A 280 -12.99 -35.77 -5.28
C GLY A 280 -12.80 -35.44 -6.77
N PRO A 281 -11.83 -36.05 -7.48
CA PRO A 281 -10.54 -36.62 -7.06
C PRO A 281 -9.34 -35.97 -7.80
N ALA A 282 -8.14 -36.24 -7.28
CA ALA A 282 -6.85 -35.83 -7.83
C ALA A 282 -6.60 -36.30 -9.29
N VAL A 283 -5.93 -35.46 -10.08
CA VAL A 283 -5.32 -35.86 -11.36
C VAL A 283 -3.82 -35.55 -11.35
N THR A 284 -3.09 -36.63 -11.59
CA THR A 284 -1.64 -36.78 -11.75
C THR A 284 -1.07 -36.01 -12.94
N GLY A 285 0.12 -35.42 -12.77
CA GLY A 285 0.88 -34.82 -13.87
C GLY A 285 1.65 -35.82 -14.74
N GLN A 286 2.09 -35.36 -15.92
CA GLN A 286 3.43 -35.59 -16.51
C GLN A 286 3.58 -34.92 -17.92
N PRO A 287 4.82 -34.80 -18.47
CA PRO A 287 5.31 -33.59 -19.15
C PRO A 287 5.58 -33.72 -20.67
N GLY A 288 5.91 -32.59 -21.30
CA GLY A 288 6.64 -32.47 -22.57
C GLY A 288 6.60 -31.02 -23.07
N SER A 289 7.54 -30.46 -23.85
CA SER A 289 8.87 -30.85 -24.30
C SER A 289 9.43 -29.67 -25.14
N GLY A 290 10.68 -29.26 -24.86
CA GLY A 290 11.67 -28.67 -25.79
C GLY A 290 11.29 -27.57 -26.79
N GLY A 291 11.77 -26.35 -26.52
CA GLY A 291 12.03 -25.27 -27.49
C GLY A 291 13.42 -24.66 -27.25
N ALA A 292 14.05 -24.10 -28.29
CA ALA A 292 15.46 -23.66 -28.40
C ALA A 292 15.92 -22.59 -27.38
N PRO A 293 17.23 -22.33 -27.19
CA PRO A 293 17.73 -21.52 -26.07
C PRO A 293 17.44 -20.03 -26.31
N GLU A 294 16.54 -19.51 -25.48
CA GLU A 294 16.10 -18.12 -25.42
C GLU A 294 17.01 -17.31 -24.48
N ALA A 295 17.15 -16.00 -24.70
CA ALA A 295 18.04 -15.13 -23.93
C ALA A 295 17.72 -15.20 -22.42
N ALA A 296 18.51 -15.98 -21.68
CA ALA A 296 18.12 -16.50 -20.37
C ALA A 296 17.96 -15.45 -19.26
N GLY A 297 18.34 -14.19 -19.53
CA GLY A 297 18.26 -13.10 -18.56
C GLY A 297 17.19 -12.04 -18.81
N LYS A 298 16.68 -11.89 -20.04
CA LYS A 298 15.77 -10.77 -20.38
C LYS A 298 14.35 -11.02 -19.87
N GLY A 299 13.89 -10.21 -18.93
CA GLY A 299 12.54 -10.24 -18.38
C GLY A 299 11.84 -8.89 -18.47
N VAL A 300 10.73 -8.72 -17.76
CA VAL A 300 10.05 -7.42 -17.66
C VAL A 300 9.24 -7.31 -16.38
N ALA A 301 9.16 -6.10 -15.81
CA ALA A 301 8.24 -5.79 -14.72
C ALA A 301 6.89 -5.39 -15.33
N LEU A 302 5.79 -6.01 -14.92
CA LEU A 302 4.48 -5.77 -15.54
C LEU A 302 3.33 -5.80 -14.53
N ASN A 303 2.37 -4.90 -14.75
CA ASN A 303 1.04 -5.00 -14.15
C ASN A 303 0.09 -5.71 -15.12
N PRO A 304 -0.91 -6.44 -14.62
CA PRO A 304 -1.94 -7.08 -15.44
C PRO A 304 -2.95 -6.06 -15.98
N VAL A 305 -2.49 -5.17 -16.86
CA VAL A 305 -3.33 -4.18 -17.56
C VAL A 305 -3.77 -4.70 -18.93
N ALA A 306 -4.73 -4.02 -19.56
CA ALA A 306 -5.24 -4.43 -20.87
C ALA A 306 -4.11 -4.52 -21.90
N GLY A 307 -4.02 -5.66 -22.60
CA GLY A 307 -2.96 -5.92 -23.58
C GLY A 307 -1.63 -6.38 -22.99
N ALA A 308 -1.47 -6.45 -21.66
CA ALA A 308 -0.20 -6.83 -21.04
C ALA A 308 0.18 -8.29 -21.31
N SER A 309 -0.80 -9.20 -21.40
CA SER A 309 -0.56 -10.61 -21.73
C SER A 309 -0.04 -10.76 -23.17
N GLU A 310 -0.65 -10.06 -24.12
CA GLU A 310 -0.22 -10.02 -25.51
C GLU A 310 1.12 -9.31 -25.68
N ALA A 311 1.34 -8.21 -24.95
CA ALA A 311 2.61 -7.49 -24.93
C ALA A 311 3.75 -8.34 -24.35
N LEU A 312 3.49 -9.13 -23.30
CA LEU A 312 4.45 -10.06 -22.73
C LEU A 312 4.82 -11.15 -23.74
N ALA A 313 3.82 -11.69 -24.44
CA ALA A 313 4.05 -12.67 -25.50
C ALA A 313 4.85 -12.08 -26.68
N ASP A 314 4.66 -10.80 -27.02
CA ASP A 314 5.43 -10.11 -28.08
C ASP A 314 6.83 -9.67 -27.62
N SER A 315 7.04 -9.36 -26.33
CA SER A 315 8.29 -8.76 -25.84
C SER A 315 9.51 -9.67 -25.93
N GLY A 316 9.31 -10.98 -26.12
CA GLY A 316 10.39 -11.97 -26.08
C GLY A 316 11.10 -12.00 -24.73
N SER A 317 10.39 -11.64 -23.66
CA SER A 317 10.86 -11.76 -22.28
C SER A 317 10.73 -13.20 -21.81
N SER A 318 11.81 -13.80 -21.30
CA SER A 318 11.84 -15.18 -20.82
C SER A 318 11.33 -15.33 -19.38
N TRP A 319 11.13 -14.22 -18.67
CA TRP A 319 10.53 -14.19 -17.34
C TRP A 319 9.85 -12.84 -17.05
N TYR A 320 9.00 -12.80 -16.04
CA TYR A 320 8.35 -11.58 -15.57
C TYR A 320 8.02 -11.66 -14.08
N TYR A 321 7.70 -10.51 -13.49
CA TYR A 321 7.07 -10.41 -12.18
C TYR A 321 6.11 -9.22 -12.15
N ASN A 322 5.21 -9.20 -11.17
CA ASN A 322 4.13 -8.22 -11.02
C ASN A 322 4.00 -7.69 -9.58
N TRP A 323 5.09 -7.70 -8.82
CA TRP A 323 5.12 -7.28 -7.42
C TRP A 323 4.23 -8.09 -6.46
N ALA A 324 3.68 -9.23 -6.89
CA ALA A 324 2.80 -10.08 -6.09
C ALA A 324 3.34 -11.52 -5.96
N SER A 325 2.74 -12.32 -5.09
CA SER A 325 3.07 -13.74 -4.93
C SER A 325 2.45 -14.65 -6.00
N SER A 326 1.58 -14.10 -6.86
CA SER A 326 0.86 -14.83 -7.91
C SER A 326 0.88 -14.09 -9.25
N ALA A 327 0.89 -14.87 -10.33
CA ALA A 327 0.77 -14.46 -11.71
C ALA A 327 -0.63 -13.97 -12.11
N ASP A 328 -1.60 -14.01 -11.19
CA ASP A 328 -3.01 -13.68 -11.44
C ASP A 328 -3.17 -12.39 -12.27
N GLY A 329 -4.06 -12.46 -13.25
CA GLY A 329 -4.29 -11.40 -14.22
C GLY A 329 -3.34 -11.42 -15.44
N VAL A 330 -2.38 -12.34 -15.50
CA VAL A 330 -1.48 -12.53 -16.66
C VAL A 330 -1.70 -13.92 -17.24
N THR A 331 -2.09 -14.00 -18.51
CA THR A 331 -2.37 -15.27 -19.18
C THR A 331 -1.54 -15.39 -20.45
N GLY A 332 -1.45 -16.60 -21.02
CA GLY A 332 -0.81 -16.79 -22.33
C GLY A 332 0.66 -16.35 -22.36
N THR A 333 1.44 -16.66 -21.31
CA THR A 333 2.81 -16.16 -21.06
C THR A 333 3.86 -16.54 -22.12
N ALA A 334 3.48 -17.25 -23.18
CA ALA A 334 4.35 -17.71 -24.26
C ALA A 334 5.63 -18.45 -23.79
N GLY A 335 5.62 -19.01 -22.57
CA GLY A 335 6.78 -19.68 -21.98
C GLY A 335 7.59 -18.82 -21.01
N ALA A 336 7.23 -17.55 -20.83
CA ALA A 336 7.85 -16.68 -19.83
C ALA A 336 7.58 -17.21 -18.40
N GLU A 337 8.64 -17.35 -17.62
CA GLU A 337 8.59 -17.77 -16.22
C GLU A 337 8.04 -16.64 -15.33
N PHE A 338 7.00 -16.91 -14.55
CA PHE A 338 6.60 -16.01 -13.47
C PHE A 338 7.54 -16.14 -12.27
N VAL A 339 7.97 -15.00 -11.73
CA VAL A 339 8.75 -14.92 -10.50
C VAL A 339 7.92 -14.19 -9.42
N PRO A 340 7.43 -14.91 -8.39
CA PRO A 340 6.71 -14.28 -7.28
C PRO A 340 7.60 -13.35 -6.46
N MET A 341 6.95 -12.38 -5.82
CA MET A 341 7.54 -11.45 -4.87
C MET A 341 6.73 -11.45 -3.57
N ILE A 342 7.42 -11.44 -2.43
CA ILE A 342 6.81 -11.05 -1.15
C ILE A 342 7.13 -9.56 -0.94
N TRP A 343 6.19 -8.70 -1.35
CA TRP A 343 6.46 -7.28 -1.55
C TRP A 343 6.86 -6.53 -0.28
N GLY A 344 6.21 -6.82 0.84
CA GLY A 344 6.48 -6.14 2.11
C GLY A 344 6.11 -7.01 3.30
N PRO A 345 6.11 -6.44 4.52
CA PRO A 345 5.84 -7.21 5.73
C PRO A 345 4.42 -7.80 5.74
N GLY A 346 3.46 -7.10 5.11
CA GLY A 346 2.07 -7.56 4.98
C GLY A 346 1.87 -8.78 4.09
N SER A 347 2.82 -9.09 3.20
CA SER A 347 2.77 -10.26 2.32
C SER A 347 3.43 -11.50 2.94
N VAL A 348 3.96 -11.43 4.16
CA VAL A 348 4.60 -12.57 4.85
C VAL A 348 3.55 -13.46 5.52
N THR A 349 2.66 -14.02 4.72
CA THR A 349 1.57 -14.92 5.17
C THR A 349 1.78 -16.33 4.62
N ASP A 350 1.22 -17.34 5.27
CA ASP A 350 1.33 -18.73 4.77
C ASP A 350 0.64 -18.90 3.41
N ALA A 351 -0.39 -18.11 3.12
CA ALA A 351 -1.09 -18.11 1.83
C ALA A 351 -0.18 -17.58 0.71
N GLU A 352 0.39 -16.39 0.88
CA GLU A 352 1.28 -15.75 -0.10
C GLU A 352 2.57 -16.57 -0.28
N LEU A 353 3.17 -17.04 0.80
CA LEU A 353 4.36 -17.89 0.76
C LEU A 353 4.07 -19.24 0.10
N GLY A 354 2.91 -19.82 0.39
CA GLY A 354 2.45 -21.05 -0.23
C GLY A 354 2.13 -20.87 -1.71
N GLN A 355 1.55 -19.73 -2.10
CA GLN A 355 1.25 -19.40 -3.50
C GLN A 355 2.54 -19.19 -4.28
N ALA A 356 3.46 -18.39 -3.73
CA ALA A 356 4.79 -18.20 -4.29
C ALA A 356 5.50 -19.55 -4.50
N ALA A 357 5.48 -20.43 -3.50
CA ALA A 357 6.08 -21.77 -3.59
C ALA A 357 5.44 -22.68 -4.66
N ARG A 358 4.15 -22.48 -4.97
CA ARG A 358 3.44 -23.24 -6.01
C ARG A 358 3.78 -22.74 -7.42
N GLU A 359 3.87 -21.43 -7.60
CA GLU A 359 4.01 -20.82 -8.93
C GLU A 359 5.47 -20.55 -9.34
N GLY A 360 6.33 -20.22 -8.39
CA GLY A 360 7.69 -19.78 -8.65
C GLY A 360 8.73 -20.90 -8.58
N LYS A 361 9.88 -20.66 -9.22
CA LYS A 361 11.14 -21.41 -8.97
C LYS A 361 12.16 -20.57 -8.19
N ALA A 362 11.96 -19.26 -8.19
CA ALA A 362 12.69 -18.28 -7.40
C ALA A 362 11.68 -17.33 -6.73
N LEU A 363 12.11 -16.64 -5.69
CA LEU A 363 11.32 -15.70 -4.91
C LEU A 363 12.09 -14.38 -4.79
N LEU A 364 11.44 -13.28 -5.15
CA LEU A 364 11.92 -11.93 -4.84
C LEU A 364 11.52 -11.56 -3.41
N GLY A 365 12.46 -11.01 -2.65
CA GLY A 365 12.20 -10.45 -1.33
C GLY A 365 11.48 -9.10 -1.37
N PHE A 366 11.51 -8.39 -0.26
CA PHE A 366 10.78 -7.13 -0.09
C PHE A 366 11.20 -6.04 -1.08
N ASN A 367 10.22 -5.24 -1.53
CA ASN A 367 10.35 -4.18 -2.51
C ASN A 367 10.63 -2.83 -1.84
N GLU A 368 11.79 -2.27 -2.14
CA GLU A 368 12.23 -0.95 -1.67
C GLU A 368 11.98 -0.70 -0.17
N PRO A 369 12.41 -1.61 0.72
CA PRO A 369 12.16 -1.47 2.15
C PRO A 369 12.83 -0.25 2.77
N ASP A 370 13.83 0.34 2.10
CA ASP A 370 14.50 1.57 2.50
C ASP A 370 13.71 2.85 2.17
N HIS A 371 12.57 2.74 1.48
CA HIS A 371 11.76 3.86 1.04
C HIS A 371 10.39 3.92 1.76
N PRO A 372 10.04 5.04 2.44
CA PRO A 372 8.80 5.16 3.21
C PRO A 372 7.49 5.05 2.39
N GLY A 373 7.57 5.26 1.08
CA GLY A 373 6.43 5.10 0.16
C GLY A 373 6.26 3.69 -0.40
N GLN A 374 7.05 2.72 0.08
CA GLN A 374 7.13 1.35 -0.45
C GLN A 374 6.95 0.36 0.71
N ALA A 375 7.76 -0.71 0.81
CA ALA A 375 7.60 -1.69 1.88
C ALA A 375 7.91 -1.11 3.28
N ASP A 376 8.70 -0.03 3.36
CA ASP A 376 9.04 0.73 4.59
C ASP A 376 9.39 -0.17 5.79
N MET A 377 10.56 -0.82 5.72
CA MET A 377 11.02 -1.76 6.73
C MET A 377 12.43 -1.40 7.20
N SER A 378 12.73 -1.66 8.47
CA SER A 378 14.13 -1.69 8.90
C SER A 378 14.82 -2.99 8.42
N PRO A 379 16.15 -3.00 8.26
CA PRO A 379 16.88 -4.24 8.01
C PRO A 379 16.63 -5.29 9.07
N GLU A 380 16.50 -4.88 10.34
CA GLU A 380 16.25 -5.76 11.46
C GLU A 380 14.88 -6.45 11.35
N GLN A 381 13.84 -5.71 10.96
CA GLN A 381 12.51 -6.27 10.71
C GLN A 381 12.51 -7.25 9.53
N ALA A 382 13.20 -6.90 8.43
CA ALA A 382 13.33 -7.79 7.30
C ALA A 382 14.06 -9.10 7.67
N LEU A 383 15.10 -9.03 8.51
CA LEU A 383 15.83 -10.18 9.03
C LEU A 383 14.99 -11.05 9.97
N ASP A 384 14.12 -10.45 10.77
CA ASP A 384 13.22 -11.18 11.67
C ASP A 384 12.16 -11.96 10.89
N LEU A 385 11.70 -11.42 9.76
CA LEU A 385 10.72 -12.09 8.87
C LEU A 385 11.35 -13.07 7.88
N TRP A 386 12.65 -12.94 7.61
CA TRP A 386 13.35 -13.73 6.59
C TRP A 386 13.21 -15.25 6.68
N PRO A 387 13.21 -15.89 7.88
CA PRO A 387 13.01 -17.33 7.99
C PRO A 387 11.70 -17.83 7.38
N ARG A 388 10.66 -16.97 7.32
CA ARG A 388 9.39 -17.29 6.65
C ARG A 388 9.54 -17.36 5.14
N LEU A 389 10.34 -16.48 4.54
CA LEU A 389 10.61 -16.54 3.09
C LEU A 389 11.50 -17.75 2.77
N GLU A 390 12.48 -18.07 3.61
CA GLU A 390 13.32 -19.25 3.44
C GLU A 390 12.54 -20.57 3.47
N SER A 391 11.44 -20.63 4.25
CA SER A 391 10.63 -21.85 4.41
C SER A 391 9.90 -22.27 3.12
N THR A 392 9.76 -21.37 2.15
CA THR A 392 9.24 -21.69 0.82
C THR A 392 10.12 -22.69 0.06
N GLY A 393 11.40 -22.77 0.42
CA GLY A 393 12.39 -23.60 -0.27
C GLY A 393 12.80 -23.08 -1.65
N LEU A 394 12.24 -21.96 -2.10
CA LEU A 394 12.58 -21.33 -3.37
C LEU A 394 13.97 -20.70 -3.32
N ARG A 395 14.59 -20.53 -4.50
CA ARG A 395 15.80 -19.71 -4.64
C ARG A 395 15.45 -18.27 -4.27
N LEU A 396 16.09 -17.71 -3.26
CA LEU A 396 15.61 -16.51 -2.58
C LEU A 396 16.52 -15.30 -2.84
N GLY A 397 15.96 -14.28 -3.48
CA GLY A 397 16.61 -13.00 -3.69
C GLY A 397 16.50 -12.12 -2.45
N ALA A 398 17.54 -11.32 -2.18
CA ALA A 398 17.50 -10.30 -1.13
C ALA A 398 16.34 -9.31 -1.33
N PRO A 399 16.02 -8.45 -0.34
CA PRO A 399 15.17 -7.30 -0.58
C PRO A 399 15.81 -6.35 -1.61
N ALA A 400 15.01 -5.84 -2.56
CA ALA A 400 15.45 -4.92 -3.59
C ALA A 400 15.37 -3.48 -3.07
N VAL A 401 16.49 -2.91 -2.61
CA VAL A 401 16.51 -1.52 -2.12
C VAL A 401 16.34 -0.52 -3.28
N ALA A 402 15.67 0.61 -3.00
CA ALA A 402 15.48 1.69 -3.97
C ALA A 402 16.80 2.31 -4.40
N SER A 403 17.78 2.41 -3.49
CA SER A 403 19.10 2.94 -3.80
C SER A 403 20.18 2.47 -2.82
N GLY A 404 21.46 2.70 -3.19
CA GLY A 404 22.59 2.56 -2.26
C GLY A 404 22.88 1.13 -1.80
N ALA A 405 22.57 0.13 -2.62
CA ALA A 405 22.86 -1.27 -2.34
C ALA A 405 24.37 -1.54 -2.09
N ASP A 406 25.26 -0.75 -2.69
CA ASP A 406 26.72 -0.83 -2.57
C ASP A 406 27.30 -0.07 -1.36
N VAL A 407 26.47 0.71 -0.66
CA VAL A 407 26.93 1.60 0.42
C VAL A 407 27.19 0.83 1.72
N ALA A 408 28.42 0.90 2.22
CA ALA A 408 28.78 0.34 3.53
C ALA A 408 27.97 0.99 4.66
N GLY A 409 27.37 0.17 5.53
CA GLY A 409 26.44 0.60 6.57
C GLY A 409 25.05 1.01 6.06
N GLY A 410 24.80 0.94 4.74
CA GLY A 410 23.50 1.15 4.12
C GLY A 410 22.48 0.06 4.47
N TRP A 411 21.26 0.20 3.96
CA TRP A 411 20.16 -0.73 4.29
C TRP A 411 20.51 -2.17 3.90
N LEU A 412 20.89 -2.39 2.64
CA LEU A 412 21.22 -3.73 2.15
C LEU A 412 22.46 -4.29 2.86
N ASP A 413 23.47 -3.46 3.13
CA ASP A 413 24.69 -3.91 3.81
C ASP A 413 24.42 -4.41 5.24
N ARG A 414 23.56 -3.69 5.98
CA ARG A 414 23.11 -4.12 7.31
C ARG A 414 22.29 -5.40 7.25
N PHE A 415 21.39 -5.51 6.26
CA PHE A 415 20.61 -6.72 6.04
C PHE A 415 21.51 -7.92 5.72
N MET A 416 22.41 -7.81 4.73
CA MET A 416 23.31 -8.90 4.32
C MET A 416 24.25 -9.33 5.45
N SER A 417 24.81 -8.37 6.21
CA SER A 417 25.63 -8.65 7.38
C SER A 417 24.83 -9.37 8.48
N GLY A 418 23.60 -8.93 8.74
CA GLY A 418 22.72 -9.57 9.71
C GLY A 418 22.26 -10.95 9.27
N ALA A 419 22.05 -11.17 7.97
CA ALA A 419 21.69 -12.47 7.41
C ALA A 419 22.83 -13.47 7.61
N GLU A 420 24.07 -13.08 7.29
CA GLU A 420 25.26 -13.89 7.52
C GLU A 420 25.43 -14.23 9.01
N GLN A 421 25.29 -13.24 9.90
CA GLN A 421 25.40 -13.44 11.36
C GLN A 421 24.33 -14.39 11.92
N ARG A 422 23.13 -14.38 11.32
CA ARG A 422 22.01 -15.24 11.72
C ARG A 422 21.98 -16.58 10.98
N GLY A 423 22.91 -16.82 10.04
CA GLY A 423 22.96 -18.04 9.23
C GLY A 423 21.81 -18.17 8.24
N LEU A 424 21.22 -17.05 7.81
CA LEU A 424 20.09 -16.98 6.88
C LEU A 424 20.58 -17.06 5.42
N ARG A 425 19.84 -17.75 4.55
CA ARG A 425 20.16 -17.89 3.12
C ARG A 425 19.70 -16.68 2.32
N VAL A 426 20.59 -16.21 1.46
CA VAL A 426 20.31 -15.26 0.38
C VAL A 426 21.06 -15.73 -0.85
N ASP A 427 20.35 -16.06 -1.94
CA ASP A 427 20.95 -16.72 -3.10
C ASP A 427 21.40 -15.74 -4.20
N PHE A 428 20.71 -14.61 -4.33
CA PHE A 428 21.01 -13.55 -5.29
C PHE A 428 20.55 -12.18 -4.76
N ILE A 429 20.95 -11.10 -5.43
CA ILE A 429 20.62 -9.73 -5.03
C ILE A 429 19.84 -9.05 -6.15
N PRO A 430 18.53 -8.80 -5.96
CA PRO A 430 17.78 -7.93 -6.85
C PRO A 430 18.13 -6.46 -6.60
N LEU A 431 18.18 -5.66 -7.66
CA LEU A 431 18.56 -4.25 -7.64
C LEU A 431 17.58 -3.43 -8.48
N HIS A 432 17.32 -2.22 -8.00
CA HIS A 432 16.63 -1.18 -8.75
C HIS A 432 17.62 -0.08 -9.15
N TRP A 433 17.43 0.50 -10.34
CA TRP A 433 18.24 1.63 -10.79
C TRP A 433 17.46 2.55 -11.74
N TYR A 434 17.35 3.83 -11.37
CA TYR A 434 16.72 4.85 -12.19
C TYR A 434 17.72 5.96 -12.51
N GLY A 435 18.15 6.03 -13.77
CA GLY A 435 19.16 6.99 -14.22
C GLY A 435 18.59 8.39 -14.40
N ALA A 436 19.16 9.38 -13.70
CA ALA A 436 18.78 10.79 -13.88
C ALA A 436 19.57 11.50 -15.01
N ASP A 437 20.74 10.98 -15.38
CA ASP A 437 21.46 11.38 -16.58
C ASP A 437 20.88 10.62 -17.78
N PHE A 438 20.34 11.34 -18.77
CA PHE A 438 19.75 10.73 -19.97
C PHE A 438 20.73 10.70 -21.15
N GLY A 439 21.96 11.16 -20.92
CA GLY A 439 23.04 11.09 -21.89
C GLY A 439 23.62 9.68 -22.05
N PRO A 440 24.58 9.52 -22.98
CA PRO A 440 25.19 8.22 -23.29
C PRO A 440 25.97 7.60 -22.12
N GLY A 441 26.28 8.37 -21.06
CA GLY A 441 26.96 7.88 -19.88
C GLY A 441 26.10 7.03 -18.94
N ALA A 442 24.77 7.03 -19.10
CA ALA A 442 23.84 6.30 -18.24
C ALA A 442 24.15 4.79 -18.15
N THR A 443 24.50 4.17 -19.27
CA THR A 443 24.81 2.73 -19.31
C THR A 443 26.07 2.39 -18.52
N ASP A 444 27.09 3.25 -18.58
CA ASP A 444 28.32 3.05 -17.78
C ASP A 444 28.07 3.31 -16.28
N GLN A 445 27.18 4.25 -15.94
CA GLN A 445 26.77 4.49 -14.56
C GLN A 445 26.02 3.28 -13.97
N LEU A 446 25.07 2.71 -14.73
CA LEU A 446 24.39 1.47 -14.36
C LEU A 446 25.40 0.32 -14.19
N ARG A 447 26.27 0.09 -15.19
CA ARG A 447 27.31 -0.95 -15.12
C ARG A 447 28.16 -0.80 -13.85
N GLY A 448 28.58 0.42 -13.54
CA GLY A 448 29.38 0.73 -12.35
C GLY A 448 28.67 0.35 -11.05
N TYR A 449 27.38 0.68 -10.92
CA TYR A 449 26.57 0.32 -9.76
C TYR A 449 26.42 -1.21 -9.61
N LEU A 450 26.05 -1.91 -10.69
CA LEU A 450 25.91 -3.37 -10.66
C LEU A 450 27.23 -4.07 -10.27
N GLN A 451 28.35 -3.61 -10.85
CA GLN A 451 29.68 -4.11 -10.54
C GLN A 451 30.05 -3.86 -9.07
N ALA A 452 29.77 -2.67 -8.53
CA ALA A 452 30.06 -2.33 -7.14
C ALA A 452 29.29 -3.22 -6.15
N VAL A 453 28.01 -3.47 -6.40
CA VAL A 453 27.19 -4.38 -5.58
C VAL A 453 27.71 -5.81 -5.68
N HIS A 454 27.92 -6.32 -6.90
CA HIS A 454 28.47 -7.66 -7.10
C HIS A 454 29.82 -7.80 -6.42
N ASP A 455 30.70 -6.79 -6.51
CA ASP A 455 32.01 -6.85 -5.91
C ASP A 455 31.98 -6.87 -4.39
N ARG A 456 30.98 -6.22 -3.78
CA ARG A 456 30.79 -6.19 -2.34
C ARG A 456 30.31 -7.53 -1.78
N TYR A 457 29.29 -8.13 -2.39
CA TYR A 457 28.62 -9.29 -1.81
C TYR A 457 28.97 -10.63 -2.48
N LYS A 458 29.61 -10.60 -3.65
CA LYS A 458 29.99 -11.79 -4.46
C LYS A 458 28.83 -12.76 -4.69
N LYS A 459 27.62 -12.22 -4.91
CA LYS A 459 26.40 -12.95 -5.23
C LYS A 459 25.89 -12.58 -6.62
N PRO A 460 25.23 -13.50 -7.35
CA PRO A 460 24.58 -13.17 -8.60
C PRO A 460 23.59 -12.01 -8.44
N VAL A 461 23.48 -11.18 -9.49
CA VAL A 461 22.65 -9.97 -9.51
C VAL A 461 21.47 -10.15 -10.44
N TRP A 462 20.30 -9.72 -9.98
CA TRP A 462 19.11 -9.52 -10.81
C TRP A 462 18.80 -8.03 -10.86
N LEU A 463 18.64 -7.43 -12.03
CA LEU A 463 18.22 -6.02 -12.15
C LEU A 463 16.70 -6.00 -12.34
N THR A 464 15.95 -6.01 -11.25
CA THR A 464 14.49 -6.22 -11.26
C THR A 464 13.72 -4.99 -11.73
N GLU A 465 14.27 -3.79 -11.56
CA GLU A 465 13.72 -2.55 -12.13
C GLU A 465 14.83 -1.66 -12.65
N TYR A 466 14.71 -1.21 -13.90
CA TYR A 466 15.52 -0.11 -14.38
C TYR A 466 14.87 0.67 -15.50
N ALA A 467 15.13 1.98 -15.51
CA ALA A 467 14.76 2.90 -16.57
C ALA A 467 15.58 4.20 -16.48
N LEU A 468 15.39 5.11 -17.44
CA LEU A 468 15.77 6.51 -17.26
C LEU A 468 14.59 7.26 -16.64
N THR A 469 14.74 7.70 -15.39
CA THR A 469 13.77 8.56 -14.71
C THR A 469 14.52 9.37 -13.65
N ASP A 470 14.31 10.68 -13.66
CA ASP A 470 14.95 11.59 -12.71
C ASP A 470 13.95 11.97 -11.61
N PHE A 471 14.14 11.34 -10.45
CA PHE A 471 13.37 11.60 -9.22
C PHE A 471 14.01 12.69 -8.33
N SER A 472 15.10 13.34 -8.75
CA SER A 472 15.82 14.33 -7.93
C SER A 472 15.07 15.65 -7.74
N ARG A 473 13.99 15.85 -8.49
CA ARG A 473 13.16 17.06 -8.51
C ARG A 473 11.70 16.65 -8.33
N GLY A 474 10.91 17.45 -7.62
CA GLY A 474 9.54 17.16 -7.21
C GLY A 474 8.75 16.22 -8.14
N ALA A 475 8.31 16.71 -9.30
CA ALA A 475 7.69 15.83 -10.30
C ALA A 475 8.76 15.05 -11.10
N PRO A 476 8.61 13.73 -11.31
CA PRO A 476 9.56 12.94 -12.08
C PRO A 476 9.76 13.50 -13.49
N ARG A 477 11.02 13.53 -13.94
CA ARG A 477 11.38 13.88 -15.32
C ARG A 477 11.71 12.60 -16.10
N TYR A 478 11.23 12.55 -17.35
CA TYR A 478 11.36 11.40 -18.25
C TYR A 478 12.20 11.74 -19.48
N PRO A 479 12.88 10.75 -20.09
CA PRO A 479 13.67 10.94 -21.31
C PRO A 479 12.77 11.26 -22.51
N SER A 480 13.38 11.84 -23.54
CA SER A 480 12.82 11.80 -24.88
C SER A 480 12.80 10.37 -25.42
N GLU A 481 11.98 10.11 -26.45
CA GLU A 481 11.96 8.80 -27.11
C GLU A 481 13.35 8.37 -27.60
N GLN A 482 14.13 9.30 -28.17
CA GLN A 482 15.48 9.01 -28.66
C GLN A 482 16.40 8.58 -27.51
N GLU A 483 16.45 9.35 -26.42
CA GLU A 483 17.26 9.01 -25.24
C GLU A 483 16.87 7.66 -24.65
N GLN A 484 15.57 7.36 -24.55
CA GLN A 484 15.10 6.06 -24.06
C GLN A 484 15.49 4.91 -25.00
N THR A 485 15.34 5.07 -26.31
CA THR A 485 15.71 4.03 -27.30
C THR A 485 17.22 3.75 -27.33
N ASP A 486 18.05 4.79 -27.21
CA ASP A 486 19.50 4.64 -27.15
C ASP A 486 19.96 3.98 -25.85
N PHE A 487 19.30 4.31 -24.74
CA PHE A 487 19.55 3.65 -23.47
C PHE A 487 19.09 2.19 -23.48
N VAL A 488 17.91 1.86 -24.01
CA VAL A 488 17.46 0.46 -24.15
C VAL A 488 18.49 -0.35 -24.91
N ARG A 489 18.94 0.13 -26.09
CA ARG A 489 19.93 -0.59 -26.92
C ARG A 489 21.24 -0.84 -26.17
N SER A 490 21.83 0.23 -25.62
CA SER A 490 23.14 0.15 -24.98
C SER A 490 23.11 -0.60 -23.65
N SER A 491 22.05 -0.44 -22.86
CA SER A 491 21.90 -1.14 -21.58
C SER A 491 21.67 -2.63 -21.76
N THR A 492 20.83 -3.08 -22.70
CA THR A 492 20.62 -4.53 -22.92
C THR A 492 21.87 -5.21 -23.44
N GLU A 493 22.60 -4.58 -24.38
CA GLU A 493 23.89 -5.10 -24.86
C GLU A 493 24.91 -5.22 -23.71
N MET A 494 24.97 -4.19 -22.85
CA MET A 494 25.83 -4.21 -21.67
C MET A 494 25.44 -5.32 -20.70
N LEU A 495 24.16 -5.44 -20.35
CA LEU A 495 23.66 -6.43 -19.37
C LEU A 495 23.89 -7.86 -19.84
N ASN A 496 23.69 -8.14 -21.14
CA ASN A 496 23.94 -9.46 -21.72
C ASN A 496 25.44 -9.85 -21.71
N GLY A 497 26.34 -8.87 -21.57
CA GLY A 497 27.78 -9.08 -21.47
C GLY A 497 28.34 -9.19 -20.05
N LEU A 498 27.50 -9.10 -19.01
CA LEU A 498 27.92 -9.20 -17.62
C LEU A 498 27.58 -10.58 -17.04
N ASP A 499 28.57 -11.46 -16.93
CA ASP A 499 28.38 -12.85 -16.45
C ASP A 499 27.74 -12.97 -15.05
N PHE A 500 27.87 -11.94 -14.21
CA PHE A 500 27.30 -11.92 -12.87
C PHE A 500 25.86 -11.39 -12.81
N VAL A 501 25.35 -10.82 -13.90
CA VAL A 501 23.95 -10.40 -14.04
C VAL A 501 23.19 -11.56 -14.68
N GLU A 502 22.42 -12.28 -13.87
CA GLU A 502 21.66 -13.43 -14.37
C GLU A 502 20.37 -13.03 -15.06
N ARG A 503 19.71 -11.96 -14.57
CA ARG A 503 18.42 -11.50 -15.05
C ARG A 503 18.29 -9.98 -14.98
N TYR A 504 17.51 -9.39 -15.89
CA TYR A 504 17.13 -7.99 -15.84
C TYR A 504 15.71 -7.77 -16.37
N ALA A 505 15.00 -6.77 -15.85
CA ALA A 505 13.62 -6.45 -16.19
C ALA A 505 13.45 -4.93 -16.31
N TRP A 506 13.03 -4.48 -17.49
CA TRP A 506 12.75 -3.07 -17.73
C TRP A 506 11.52 -2.62 -16.92
N PHE A 507 11.57 -1.41 -16.35
CA PHE A 507 10.42 -0.76 -15.72
C PHE A 507 9.76 0.22 -16.70
N ALA A 508 8.60 -0.10 -17.29
CA ALA A 508 7.81 -1.33 -17.16
C ALA A 508 7.33 -1.81 -18.54
N LEU A 509 6.58 -2.91 -18.61
CA LEU A 509 6.04 -3.40 -19.88
C LEU A 509 5.07 -2.38 -20.51
N SER A 510 4.12 -1.85 -19.75
CA SER A 510 3.04 -0.98 -20.25
C SER A 510 3.27 0.50 -19.93
N LYS A 511 2.87 1.37 -20.86
CA LYS A 511 2.80 2.83 -20.65
C LYS A 511 1.74 3.25 -19.64
N GLU A 512 0.79 2.38 -19.34
CA GLU A 512 -0.17 2.60 -18.24
C GLU A 512 0.50 2.48 -16.87
N THR A 513 1.53 1.63 -16.75
CA THR A 513 2.31 1.49 -15.50
C THR A 513 3.31 2.63 -15.33
N SER A 514 4.00 3.03 -16.40
CA SER A 514 5.01 4.09 -16.35
C SER A 514 5.14 4.81 -17.69
N PRO A 515 5.40 6.13 -17.73
CA PRO A 515 5.72 6.83 -18.98
C PRO A 515 6.90 6.22 -19.76
N THR A 516 7.80 5.48 -19.10
CA THR A 516 8.90 4.73 -19.72
C THR A 516 8.48 3.37 -20.29
N GLY A 517 7.19 3.03 -20.27
CA GLY A 517 6.65 1.77 -20.71
C GLY A 517 7.02 1.39 -22.14
N LEU A 518 7.16 0.10 -22.42
CA LEU A 518 7.57 -0.43 -23.72
C LEU A 518 6.41 -0.57 -24.73
N TYR A 519 5.19 -0.76 -24.21
CA TYR A 519 3.98 -1.03 -24.99
C TYR A 519 2.85 -0.07 -24.62
N ASP A 520 2.03 0.27 -25.61
CA ASP A 520 0.74 0.92 -25.45
C ASP A 520 -0.35 -0.12 -25.78
N GLY A 521 -1.00 -0.66 -24.75
CA GLY A 521 -1.73 -1.92 -24.85
C GLY A 521 -0.82 -3.06 -25.32
N ALA A 522 -1.19 -3.69 -26.44
CA ALA A 522 -0.41 -4.75 -27.08
C ALA A 522 0.59 -4.25 -28.16
N VAL A 523 0.69 -2.94 -28.39
CA VAL A 523 1.49 -2.38 -29.48
C VAL A 523 2.83 -1.85 -28.97
N PRO A 524 3.98 -2.37 -29.43
CA PRO A 524 5.28 -1.88 -28.98
C PRO A 524 5.58 -0.50 -29.56
N ASN A 525 6.03 0.43 -28.70
CA ASN A 525 6.61 1.69 -29.14
C ASN A 525 8.06 1.48 -29.66
N ALA A 526 8.78 2.57 -29.95
CA ALA A 526 10.15 2.46 -30.46
C ALA A 526 11.09 1.72 -29.50
N SER A 527 10.98 1.97 -28.19
CA SER A 527 11.74 1.24 -27.16
C SER A 527 11.30 -0.22 -27.07
N GLY A 528 10.00 -0.51 -27.11
CA GLY A 528 9.49 -1.88 -27.04
C GLY A 528 9.98 -2.76 -28.20
N ARG A 529 10.05 -2.22 -29.42
CA ARG A 529 10.61 -2.95 -30.57
C ARG A 529 12.08 -3.29 -30.38
N LEU A 530 12.89 -2.35 -29.87
CA LEU A 530 14.30 -2.59 -29.59
C LEU A 530 14.49 -3.60 -28.45
N TYR A 531 13.71 -3.47 -27.38
CA TYR A 531 13.77 -4.40 -26.25
C TYR A 531 13.39 -5.83 -26.68
N ARG A 532 12.39 -5.96 -27.55
CA ARG A 532 12.01 -7.24 -28.17
C ARG A 532 13.16 -7.89 -28.94
N GLU A 533 13.91 -7.10 -29.69
CA GLU A 533 15.01 -7.56 -30.55
C GLU A 533 16.32 -7.85 -29.78
N ALA A 534 16.47 -7.32 -28.56
CA ALA A 534 17.64 -7.55 -27.72
C ALA A 534 17.79 -9.05 -27.37
N ARG A 535 19.02 -9.57 -27.46
CA ARG A 535 19.38 -10.97 -27.22
C ARG A 535 20.63 -11.11 -26.39
#